data_AF-A0A969ZP17-F1
#
_entry.id   AF-A0A969ZP17-F1
#
_cell.length_a   1.000
_cell.length_b   1.000
_cell.length_c   1.000
_cell.angle_alpha   90.00
_cell.angle_beta   90.00
_cell.angle_gamma   90.00
#
_symmetry.space_group_name_H-M   'P 1'
#
loop_
_entity.id
_entity.type
_entity.pdbx_description
1 polymer ?
#
loop_
_entity_poly.entity_id
_entity_poly.type
_entity_poly.pdbx_seq_one_letter_code
_entity_poly.pdbx_strand_id
1 'polypeptide(L)' 'MEEFGKITIIGMGLIGGSIALALKKSKYMGQIIGCDISMATLIEAKGMGIIDTYYKEPSEAVKDA' A
#
# COMPACT_ATOMS: atom_id res chain seq x y z
N MET A 1 7.79 16.25 -13.10
CA MET A 1 7.50 16.10 -11.65
C MET A 1 8.13 14.80 -11.24
N GLU A 2 8.94 14.80 -10.18
CA GLU A 2 9.39 13.55 -9.57
C GLU A 2 8.18 12.87 -8.92
N GLU A 3 7.94 11.61 -9.27
CA GLU A 3 6.94 10.80 -8.58
C GLU A 3 7.51 10.35 -7.23
N PHE A 4 6.65 10.19 -6.23
CA PHE A 4 7.06 9.62 -4.93
C PHE A 4 7.68 8.24 -5.15
N GLY A 5 8.86 7.95 -4.58
CA GLY A 5 9.48 6.62 -4.72
C GLY A 5 8.76 5.52 -3.93
N LYS A 6 8.02 5.92 -2.90
CA LYS A 6 7.26 5.05 -1.99
C LYS A 6 5.97 5.75 -1.60
N ILE A 7 4.87 5.00 -1.51
CA ILE A 7 3.59 5.46 -0.97
C ILE A 7 3.14 4.43 0.06
N THR A 8 2.89 4.88 1.30
CA THR A 8 2.32 4.06 2.36
C THR A 8 0.84 4.38 2.55
N ILE A 9 0.00 3.35 2.52
CA ILE A 9 -1.45 3.45 2.72
C ILE A 9 -1.79 2.82 4.07
N ILE A 10 -2.22 3.65 5.02
CA ILE A 10 -2.71 3.21 6.34
C ILE A 10 -4.23 3.09 6.27
N GLY A 11 -4.73 1.86 6.44
CA GLY A 11 -6.11 1.47 6.19
C GLY A 11 -6.29 0.91 4.77
N MET A 12 -6.26 -0.41 4.64
CA MET A 12 -6.39 -1.17 3.39
C MET A 12 -7.83 -1.67 3.13
N GLY A 13 -8.83 -0.95 3.66
CA GLY A 13 -10.25 -1.18 3.34
C GLY A 13 -10.64 -0.68 1.95
N LEU A 14 -11.94 -0.40 1.74
CA LEU A 14 -12.46 0.01 0.43
C LEU A 14 -11.73 1.21 -0.19
N ILE A 15 -11.49 2.27 0.59
CA ILE A 15 -10.87 3.50 0.08
C ILE A 15 -9.38 3.30 -0.18
N GLY A 16 -8.62 2.83 0.81
CA GLY A 16 -7.17 2.63 0.65
C GLY A 16 -6.83 1.60 -0.42
N GLY A 17 -7.58 0.49 -0.48
CA GLY A 17 -7.44 -0.50 -1.54
C GLY A 17 -7.77 0.07 -2.93
N SER A 18 -8.81 0.90 -3.05
CA SER A 18 -9.16 1.55 -4.32
C SER A 18 -8.08 2.53 -4.79
N ILE A 19 -7.46 3.27 -3.87
CA ILE A 19 -6.34 4.17 -4.17
C ILE A 19 -5.13 3.36 -4.66
N ALA A 20 -4.76 2.29 -3.96
CA ALA A 20 -3.66 1.41 -4.36
C ALA A 20 -3.89 0.81 -5.76
N LEU A 21 -5.11 0.34 -6.03
CA LEU A 21 -5.51 -0.15 -7.35
C LEU A 21 -5.42 0.92 -8.43
N ALA A 22 -5.84 2.15 -8.14
CA ALA A 22 -5.75 3.27 -9.07
C ALA A 22 -4.29 3.60 -9.40
N LEU A 23 -3.39 3.60 -8.40
CA LEU A 23 -1.94 3.78 -8.60
C LEU A 23 -1.34 2.68 -9.49
N LYS A 24 -1.67 1.41 -9.24
CA LYS A 24 -1.23 0.31 -10.12
C LYS A 24 -1.75 0.49 -11.55
N LYS A 25 -3.03 0.86 -11.72
CA LYS A 25 -3.63 1.13 -13.04
C LYS A 25 -3.01 2.32 -13.76
N SER A 26 -2.57 3.35 -13.03
CA SER A 26 -1.87 4.50 -13.59
C SER A 26 -0.40 4.23 -13.90
N LYS A 27 0.07 2.98 -13.73
CA LYS A 27 1.46 2.56 -13.94
C LYS A 27 2.46 3.30 -13.05
N TYR A 28 2.05 3.59 -11.81
CA TYR A 28 2.96 4.11 -10.80
C TYR A 28 4.16 3.18 -10.63
N MET A 29 5.37 3.74 -10.71
CA MET A 29 6.62 2.98 -10.74
C MET A 29 7.29 2.81 -9.37
N GLY A 30 6.80 3.52 -8.35
CA GLY A 30 7.30 3.39 -6.98
C GLY A 30 6.68 2.22 -6.21
N GLN A 31 7.06 2.08 -4.94
CA GLN A 31 6.53 1.03 -4.07
C GLN A 31 5.24 1.46 -3.36
N ILE A 32 4.26 0.57 -3.31
CA ILE A 32 3.04 0.74 -2.52
C ILE A 32 3.11 -0.16 -1.28
N ILE A 33 3.08 0.44 -0.09
CA ILE A 33 3.08 -0.26 1.18
C ILE A 33 1.70 -0.23 1.82
N GLY A 34 1.18 -1.39 2.21
CA GLY A 34 -0.05 -1.48 3.00
C GLY A 34 0.22 -1.51 4.50
N CYS A 35 -0.62 -0.84 5.28
CA CYS A 35 -0.66 -0.97 6.73
C CYS A 35 -2.11 -1.05 7.18
N ASP A 36 -2.48 -2.07 7.94
CA ASP A 36 -3.83 -2.26 8.44
C ASP A 36 -3.83 -3.11 9.71
N ILE A 37 -4.87 -2.95 10.54
CA ILE A 37 -5.07 -3.78 11.73
C ILE A 37 -5.42 -5.23 11.36
N SER A 38 -6.05 -5.43 10.20
CA SER A 38 -6.48 -6.72 9.67
C SER A 38 -5.37 -7.39 8.87
N MET A 39 -4.74 -8.41 9.47
CA MET A 39 -3.77 -9.24 8.75
C MET A 39 -4.36 -9.95 7.54
N ALA A 40 -5.64 -10.34 7.59
CA ALA A 40 -6.31 -10.97 6.46
C ALA A 40 -6.36 -10.04 5.25
N THR A 41 -6.70 -8.77 5.48
CA THR A 41 -6.75 -7.72 4.45
C THR A 41 -5.37 -7.46 3.85
N LEU A 42 -4.31 -7.44 4.68
CA LEU A 42 -2.93 -7.27 4.20
C LEU A 42 -2.47 -8.45 3.33
N ILE A 43 -2.74 -9.68 3.78
CA ILE A 43 -2.41 -10.90 3.03
C ILE A 43 -3.15 -10.93 1.69
N GLU A 44 -4.44 -10.62 1.69
CA GLU A 44 -5.27 -10.55 0.48
C GLU A 44 -4.73 -9.49 -0.49
N ALA A 45 -4.53 -8.25 -0.02
CA ALA A 45 -4.05 -7.15 -0.84
C ALA A 45 -2.67 -7.46 -1.45
N LYS A 46 -1.77 -8.09 -0.68
CA LYS A 46 -0.47 -8.55 -1.17
C LYS A 46 -0.61 -9.68 -2.19
N GLY A 47 -1.46 -10.66 -1.92
CA GLY A 47 -1.72 -11.80 -2.81
C GLY A 47 -2.33 -11.37 -4.16
N MET A 48 -3.15 -10.32 -4.15
CA MET A 48 -3.71 -9.71 -5.35
C MET A 48 -2.74 -8.77 -6.09
N GLY A 49 -1.56 -8.51 -5.55
CA GLY A 49 -0.58 -7.58 -6.14
C GLY A 49 -0.98 -6.10 -6.06
N ILE A 50 -1.93 -5.75 -5.18
CA ILE A 50 -2.38 -4.37 -4.95
C ILE A 50 -1.28 -3.57 -4.24
N ILE A 51 -0.55 -4.22 -3.34
CA ILE A 51 0.58 -3.66 -2.59
C ILE A 51 1.84 -4.50 -2.78
N ASP A 52 3.00 -3.86 -2.66
CA ASP A 52 4.32 -4.47 -2.85
C ASP A 52 4.86 -5.06 -1.55
N THR A 53 4.53 -4.51 -0.38
CA THR A 53 4.73 -5.17 0.92
C THR A 53 3.77 -4.57 1.95
N TYR A 54 3.78 -5.09 3.17
CA TYR A 54 2.97 -4.56 4.27
C TYR A 54 3.70 -4.60 5.61
N TYR A 55 3.26 -3.72 6.50
CA TYR A 55 3.64 -3.72 7.91
C TYR A 55 2.39 -3.59 8.77
N LYS A 56 2.41 -4.17 9.97
CA LYS A 56 1.30 -4.04 10.93
C LYS A 56 1.40 -2.75 11.73
N GLU A 57 2.62 -2.36 12.07
CA GLU A 57 2.90 -1.17 12.86
C GLU A 57 3.03 0.05 11.94
N PRO A 58 2.22 1.10 12.13
CA PRO A 58 2.30 2.30 11.30
C PRO A 58 3.68 2.94 11.32
N SER A 59 4.36 2.92 12.47
CA SER A 59 5.72 3.45 12.62
C SER A 59 6.74 2.76 11.71
N GLU A 60 6.59 1.46 11.48
CA GLU A 60 7.43 0.70 10.56
C GLU A 60 7.02 0.97 9.10
N ALA A 61 5.71 1.05 8.83
CA ALA A 61 5.18 1.25 7.48
C ALA A 61 5.63 2.59 6.85
N VAL A 62 5.72 3.64 7.66
CA VAL A 62 6.04 5.01 7.21
C VAL A 62 7.54 5.31 7.17
N LYS A 63 8.41 4.39 7.59
CA LYS A 63 9.87 4.59 7.45
C LYS A 63 10.18 4.84 5.98
N ASP A 64 10.80 5.97 5.66
CA ASP A 64 11.22 6.34 4.30
C ASP A 64 10.07 6.47 3.28
N ALA A 65 8.85 6.77 3.74
CA ALA A 65 7.66 7.00 2.90
C ALA A 65 7.42 8.50 2.62
#